data_AF-A0A9P6LU78-F1
#
_entry.id   AF-A0A9P6LU78-F1
#
_cell.length_a   1.000
_cell.length_b   1.000
_cell.length_c   1.000
_cell.angle_alpha   90.00
_cell.angle_beta   90.00
_cell.angle_gamma   90.00
#
_symmetry.space_group_name_H-M   'P 1'
#
loop_
_entity.id
_entity.type
_entity.pdbx_description
1 polymer ?
#
loop_
_entity_poly.entity_id
_entity_poly.type
_entity_poly.pdbx_seq_one_letter_code
_entity_poly.pdbx_strand_id
1 'polypeptide(L)'
;GSAQTKQVGTHLRAIYVDQLRFLPRDLNPGDLYVRNTYIWRTRESAANFLTGLYPHNRRKDDAVLVMNTYPESIETLVLNRSACPRLRQLFEGFAQTPTYTEYLKRNHALIQKVNSVLGVSHLSKYNFTVNGDLVVPRYCNNLPLGCSAQDPASCLTAKEAVEAATEGTFYLSGPFRYEDAAEDVKRLSVGPFLKEFSASIRATVAAENNRGSKGRREQQQQR
;
A
#
# COMPACT_ATOMS: atom_id res chain seq x y z
N GLY A 1 12.20 4.59 -6.23
CA GLY A 1 11.24 3.56 -6.67
C GLY A 1 11.91 2.19 -6.81
N SER A 2 12.33 1.83 -8.02
CA SER A 2 12.83 0.49 -8.37
C SER A 2 13.92 -0.05 -7.44
N ALA A 3 14.92 0.78 -7.10
CA ALA A 3 15.99 0.40 -6.19
C ALA A 3 15.48 0.06 -4.78
N GLN A 4 14.50 0.81 -4.26
CA GLN A 4 13.91 0.59 -2.93
C GLN A 4 13.17 -0.75 -2.88
N THR A 5 12.31 -1.04 -3.86
CA THR A 5 11.56 -2.30 -3.91
C THR A 5 12.48 -3.50 -4.13
N LYS A 6 13.55 -3.35 -4.93
CA LYS A 6 14.58 -4.38 -5.08
C LYS A 6 15.31 -4.64 -3.76
N GLN A 7 15.66 -3.59 -3.03
CA GLN A 7 16.29 -3.70 -1.72
C GLN A 7 15.41 -4.46 -0.72
N VAL A 8 14.10 -4.19 -0.70
CA VAL A 8 13.15 -4.97 0.13
C VAL A 8 13.20 -6.45 -0.24
N GLY A 9 13.19 -6.79 -1.53
CA GLY A 9 13.34 -8.18 -2.00
C GLY A 9 14.62 -8.84 -1.52
N THR A 10 15.75 -8.13 -1.60
CA THR A 10 17.05 -8.63 -1.10
C THR A 10 17.03 -8.88 0.41
N HIS A 11 16.39 -8.01 1.19
CA HIS A 11 16.27 -8.22 2.64
C HIS A 11 15.39 -9.42 2.97
N LEU A 12 14.26 -9.58 2.27
CA LEU A 12 13.39 -10.74 2.46
C LEU A 12 14.04 -12.04 2.01
N ARG A 13 14.93 -12.02 1.02
CA ARG A 13 15.77 -13.18 0.67
C ARG A 13 16.68 -13.59 1.82
N ALA A 14 17.39 -12.63 2.41
CA ALA A 14 18.30 -12.91 3.53
C ALA A 14 17.58 -13.61 4.69
N ILE A 15 16.32 -13.22 4.94
CA ILE A 15 15.49 -13.83 5.99
C ILE A 15 14.92 -15.18 5.53
N TYR A 16 14.10 -15.20 4.46
CA TYR A 16 13.29 -16.37 4.12
C TYR A 16 14.03 -17.46 3.35
N VAL A 17 15.11 -17.13 2.64
CA VAL A 17 15.93 -18.10 1.90
C VAL A 17 17.16 -18.47 2.72
N ASP A 18 17.95 -17.48 3.14
CA ASP A 18 19.28 -17.75 3.68
C ASP A 18 19.24 -18.16 5.17
N GLN A 19 18.48 -17.45 6.01
CA GLN A 19 18.36 -17.73 7.45
C GLN A 19 17.35 -18.84 7.76
N LEU A 20 16.09 -18.64 7.36
CA LEU A 20 14.99 -19.54 7.73
C LEU A 20 14.90 -20.77 6.83
N ARG A 21 15.50 -20.72 5.63
CA ARG A 21 15.40 -21.78 4.60
C ARG A 21 13.95 -22.18 4.30
N PHE A 22 13.03 -21.23 4.45
CA PHE A 22 11.61 -21.41 4.21
C PHE A 22 11.32 -21.43 2.71
N LEU A 23 11.95 -20.53 1.96
CA LEU A 23 11.91 -20.49 0.50
C LEU A 23 13.16 -21.16 -0.10
N PRO A 24 13.03 -21.82 -1.27
CA PRO A 24 14.16 -22.48 -1.91
C PRO A 24 15.22 -21.48 -2.37
N ARG A 25 16.46 -21.97 -2.46
CA ARG A 25 17.63 -21.20 -2.90
C ARG A 25 17.46 -20.61 -4.30
N ASP A 26 16.88 -21.40 -5.19
CA ASP A 26 16.62 -21.07 -6.59
C ASP A 26 15.11 -20.96 -6.81
N LEU A 27 14.71 -20.11 -7.76
CA LEU A 27 13.30 -19.85 -8.03
C LEU A 27 12.60 -21.11 -8.54
N ASN A 28 11.55 -21.50 -7.83
CA ASN A 28 10.53 -22.40 -8.32
C ASN A 28 9.22 -21.61 -8.46
N PRO A 29 8.72 -21.35 -9.69
CA PRO A 29 7.52 -20.55 -9.91
C PRO A 29 6.28 -21.07 -9.16
N GLY A 30 6.18 -22.38 -8.92
CA GLY A 30 5.05 -22.99 -8.21
C GLY A 30 4.99 -22.64 -6.72
N ASP A 31 6.08 -22.17 -6.12
CA ASP A 31 6.15 -21.85 -4.69
C ASP A 31 5.70 -20.42 -4.39
N LEU A 32 5.47 -19.59 -5.42
CA LEU A 32 5.14 -18.19 -5.28
C LEU A 32 3.81 -17.86 -5.94
N TYR A 33 2.91 -17.28 -5.16
CA TYR A 33 1.74 -16.58 -5.69
C TYR A 33 1.99 -15.07 -5.63
N VAL A 34 2.03 -14.41 -6.79
CA VAL A 34 2.21 -12.96 -6.89
C VAL A 34 0.91 -12.33 -7.37
N ARG A 35 0.46 -11.34 -6.61
CA ARG A 35 -0.66 -10.47 -7.00
C ARG A 35 -0.28 -9.01 -6.76
N ASN A 36 -0.61 -8.17 -7.72
CA ASN A 36 -0.52 -6.73 -7.64
C ASN A 36 -1.85 -6.09 -8.06
N THR A 37 -1.91 -4.79 -7.87
CA THR A 37 -3.02 -3.93 -8.29
C THR A 37 -2.98 -3.71 -9.80
N TYR A 38 -4.11 -3.36 -10.41
CA TYR A 38 -4.20 -3.01 -11.84
C TYR A 38 -3.38 -1.77 -12.23
N ILE A 39 -2.79 -1.04 -11.27
CA ILE A 39 -2.00 0.15 -11.53
C ILE A 39 -0.56 -0.22 -11.84
N TRP A 40 -0.06 0.21 -13.01
CA TRP A 40 1.25 -0.15 -13.57
C TRP A 40 2.43 -0.02 -12.58
N ARG A 41 2.48 1.06 -11.77
CA ARG A 41 3.58 1.25 -10.81
C ARG A 41 3.67 0.15 -9.75
N THR A 42 2.57 -0.54 -9.46
CA THR A 42 2.57 -1.67 -8.51
C THR A 42 3.09 -2.96 -9.15
N ARG A 43 2.81 -3.18 -10.44
CA ARG A 43 3.42 -4.26 -11.23
C ARG A 43 4.93 -4.09 -11.33
N GLU A 44 5.40 -2.88 -11.66
CA GLU A 44 6.84 -2.59 -11.72
C GLU A 44 7.50 -2.74 -10.34
N SER A 45 6.83 -2.34 -9.27
CA SER A 45 7.31 -2.54 -7.90
C SER A 45 7.45 -4.04 -7.56
N ALA A 46 6.46 -4.87 -7.93
CA ALA A 46 6.50 -6.31 -7.74
C ALA A 46 7.64 -6.95 -8.54
N ALA A 47 7.83 -6.58 -9.81
CA ALA A 47 8.92 -7.08 -10.64
C ALA A 47 10.31 -6.72 -10.08
N ASN A 48 10.47 -5.49 -9.58
CA ASN A 48 11.70 -5.06 -8.91
C ASN A 48 11.91 -5.74 -7.57
N PHE A 49 10.85 -6.01 -6.81
CA PHE A 49 10.93 -6.81 -5.58
C PHE A 49 11.41 -8.25 -5.86
N LEU A 50 10.78 -8.93 -6.82
CA LEU A 50 11.17 -10.28 -7.26
C LEU A 50 12.62 -10.29 -7.79
N THR A 51 12.97 -9.20 -8.49
CA THR A 51 14.33 -8.65 -8.66
C THR A 51 15.37 -9.08 -7.62
N GLY A 52 15.14 -8.58 -6.41
CA GLY A 52 16.01 -8.76 -5.26
C GLY A 52 15.79 -10.09 -4.53
N LEU A 53 14.55 -10.60 -4.52
CA LEU A 53 14.21 -11.85 -3.84
C LEU A 53 14.86 -13.06 -4.53
N TYR A 54 14.83 -13.10 -5.86
CA TYR A 54 15.48 -14.10 -6.68
C TYR A 54 16.27 -13.38 -7.77
N PRO A 55 17.58 -13.09 -7.61
CA PRO A 55 18.36 -12.46 -8.68
C PRO A 55 18.51 -13.39 -9.90
N HIS A 56 18.99 -12.85 -11.04
CA HIS A 56 19.10 -13.57 -12.32
C HIS A 56 19.82 -14.93 -12.20
N ASN A 57 20.93 -14.99 -11.46
CA ASN A 57 21.69 -16.22 -11.23
C ASN A 57 21.01 -17.24 -10.28
N ARG A 58 19.77 -16.97 -9.86
CA ARG A 58 18.92 -17.84 -9.04
C ARG A 58 17.59 -18.13 -9.73
N ARG A 59 17.53 -17.90 -11.04
CA ARG A 59 16.41 -18.22 -11.92
C ARG A 59 16.94 -19.08 -13.05
N LYS A 60 16.10 -19.95 -13.58
CA LYS A 60 16.35 -20.56 -14.89
C LYS A 60 16.04 -19.52 -15.98
N ASP A 61 16.71 -19.62 -17.12
CA ASP A 61 16.51 -18.65 -18.22
C ASP A 61 15.07 -18.66 -18.76
N ASP A 62 14.39 -19.80 -18.65
CA ASP A 62 13.00 -20.02 -19.06
C ASP A 62 11.98 -19.83 -17.92
N ALA A 63 12.42 -19.40 -16.73
CA ALA A 63 11.54 -19.26 -15.57
C ALA A 63 10.54 -18.11 -15.79
N VAL A 64 9.25 -18.46 -15.90
CA VAL A 64 8.15 -17.50 -16.00
C VAL A 64 7.43 -17.41 -14.66
N LEU A 65 7.25 -16.20 -14.15
CA LEU A 65 6.42 -15.93 -12.97
C LEU A 65 5.17 -15.15 -13.39
N VAL A 66 4.00 -15.72 -13.08
CA VAL A 66 2.72 -15.07 -13.37
C VAL A 66 2.40 -14.04 -12.28
N MET A 67 2.17 -12.80 -12.70
CA MET A 67 1.66 -11.73 -11.84
C MET A 67 0.16 -11.57 -12.04
N ASN A 68 -0.61 -11.86 -10.99
CA ASN A 68 -2.05 -11.81 -11.02
C ASN A 68 -2.56 -10.39 -10.70
N THR A 69 -3.72 -10.03 -11.24
CA THR A 69 -4.33 -8.71 -11.05
C THR A 69 -5.84 -8.86 -11.20
N TYR A 70 -6.59 -8.11 -10.38
CA TYR A 70 -8.03 -7.99 -10.54
C TYR A 70 -8.36 -6.67 -11.25
N PRO A 71 -9.46 -6.63 -12.04
CA PRO A 71 -9.96 -5.36 -12.55
C PRO A 71 -10.44 -4.48 -11.40
N GLU A 72 -10.44 -3.16 -11.63
CA GLU A 72 -10.81 -2.16 -10.62
C GLU A 72 -12.15 -2.44 -9.95
N SER A 73 -13.14 -2.92 -10.70
CA SER A 73 -14.50 -3.16 -10.20
C SER A 73 -14.60 -4.21 -9.09
N ILE A 74 -13.60 -5.09 -8.94
CA ILE A 74 -13.56 -6.13 -7.91
C ILE A 74 -12.23 -6.13 -7.13
N GLU A 75 -11.42 -5.07 -7.25
CA GLU A 75 -10.13 -4.99 -6.59
C GLU A 75 -10.30 -4.90 -5.07
N THR A 76 -9.58 -5.76 -4.35
CA THR A 76 -9.60 -5.87 -2.89
C THR A 76 -8.28 -5.44 -2.23
N LEU A 77 -7.22 -5.20 -3.01
CA LEU A 77 -5.93 -4.68 -2.51
C LEU A 77 -5.91 -3.15 -2.31
N VAL A 78 -7.01 -2.46 -2.60
CA VAL A 78 -7.11 -0.98 -2.48
C VAL A 78 -8.35 -0.58 -1.72
N LEU A 79 -8.35 0.67 -1.22
CA LEU A 79 -9.55 1.33 -0.71
C LEU A 79 -10.53 1.60 -1.87
N ASN A 80 -11.40 0.64 -2.16
CA ASN A 80 -12.26 0.67 -3.33
C ASN A 80 -13.62 1.34 -3.07
N ARG A 81 -13.61 2.68 -2.98
CA ARG A 81 -14.83 3.48 -2.79
C ARG A 81 -15.77 3.45 -3.99
N SER A 82 -15.25 3.14 -5.19
CA SER A 82 -16.05 3.02 -6.41
C SER A 82 -16.91 1.75 -6.40
N ALA A 83 -16.35 0.62 -5.95
CA ALA A 83 -17.07 -0.65 -5.85
C ALA A 83 -17.90 -0.79 -4.56
N CYS A 84 -17.64 0.03 -3.53
CA CYS A 84 -18.33 -0.02 -2.24
C CYS A 84 -19.00 1.32 -1.89
N PRO A 85 -20.29 1.53 -2.26
CA PRO A 85 -21.01 2.78 -2.01
C PRO A 85 -21.09 3.16 -0.53
N ARG A 86 -21.24 2.17 0.37
CA ARG A 86 -21.25 2.43 1.82
C ARG A 86 -19.91 2.97 2.29
N LEU A 87 -18.80 2.43 1.79
CA LEU A 87 -17.46 2.91 2.15
C LEU A 87 -17.26 4.36 1.67
N ARG A 88 -17.75 4.71 0.46
CA ARG A 88 -17.75 6.10 -0.01
C ARG A 88 -18.51 7.02 0.96
N GLN A 89 -19.73 6.64 1.37
CA GLN A 89 -20.53 7.43 2.31
C GLN A 89 -19.83 7.63 3.66
N LEU A 90 -19.12 6.61 4.17
CA LEU A 90 -18.38 6.73 5.44
C LEU A 90 -17.26 7.76 5.34
N PHE A 91 -16.53 7.80 4.23
CA PHE A 91 -15.48 8.79 3.98
C PHE A 91 -16.05 10.21 3.76
N GLU A 92 -17.15 10.33 3.05
CA GLU A 92 -17.87 11.60 2.85
C GLU A 92 -18.44 12.13 4.17
N GLY A 93 -18.95 11.23 5.02
CA GLY A 93 -19.43 11.54 6.36
C GLY A 93 -18.30 12.00 7.29
N PHE A 94 -17.14 11.33 7.26
CA PHE A 94 -15.97 11.74 8.03
C PHE A 94 -15.52 13.17 7.69
N ALA A 95 -15.58 13.57 6.42
CA ALA A 95 -15.22 14.93 6.00
C ALA A 95 -16.12 16.03 6.60
N GLN A 96 -17.28 15.66 7.16
CA GLN A 96 -18.26 16.58 7.75
C GLN A 96 -18.19 16.59 9.28
N THR A 97 -17.29 15.82 9.90
CA THR A 97 -17.24 15.74 11.37
C THR A 97 -16.50 16.92 12.00
N PRO A 98 -16.75 17.21 13.29
CA PRO A 98 -15.95 18.18 14.04
C PRO A 98 -14.45 17.82 14.06
N THR A 99 -14.12 16.52 14.11
CA THR A 99 -12.73 16.03 14.05
C THR A 99 -12.02 16.49 12.78
N TYR A 100 -12.65 16.33 11.63
CA TYR A 100 -12.07 16.76 10.36
C TYR A 100 -12.00 18.29 10.26
N THR A 101 -13.04 18.96 10.73
CA THR A 101 -13.09 20.44 10.78
C THR A 101 -11.96 21.01 11.64
N GLU A 102 -11.69 20.42 12.80
CA GLU A 102 -10.61 20.86 13.68
C GLU A 102 -9.23 20.58 13.08
N TYR A 103 -9.06 19.44 12.41
CA TYR A 103 -7.85 19.15 11.63
C TYR A 103 -7.59 20.24 10.57
N LEU A 104 -8.62 20.67 9.83
CA LEU A 104 -8.48 21.72 8.81
C LEU A 104 -8.09 23.07 9.43
N LYS A 105 -8.70 23.43 10.56
CA LYS A 105 -8.38 24.67 11.29
C LYS A 105 -6.93 24.68 11.75
N ARG A 106 -6.50 23.61 12.41
CA ARG A 106 -5.12 23.45 12.92
C ARG A 106 -4.07 23.52 11.82
N ASN A 107 -4.39 22.98 10.64
CA ASN A 107 -3.48 22.93 9.49
C ASN A 107 -3.68 24.06 8.49
N HIS A 108 -4.55 25.05 8.76
CA HIS A 108 -4.95 26.06 7.79
C HIS A 108 -3.76 26.81 7.18
N ALA A 109 -2.78 27.24 8.00
CA ALA A 109 -1.60 27.93 7.51
C ALA A 109 -0.76 27.09 6.53
N LEU A 110 -0.58 25.81 6.84
CA LEU A 110 0.14 24.87 5.98
C LEU A 110 -0.61 24.62 4.68
N ILE A 111 -1.93 24.42 4.74
CA ILE A 111 -2.79 24.26 3.56
C ILE A 111 -2.65 25.48 2.62
N GLN A 112 -2.78 26.70 3.16
CA GLN A 112 -2.67 27.93 2.37
C GLN A 112 -1.28 28.06 1.72
N LYS A 113 -0.21 27.80 2.47
CA LYS A 113 1.16 27.89 1.94
C LYS A 113 1.40 26.86 0.83
N VAL A 114 1.04 25.60 1.07
CA VAL A 114 1.17 24.53 0.06
C VAL A 114 0.35 24.86 -1.19
N ASN A 115 -0.90 25.29 -1.05
CA ASN A 115 -1.76 25.62 -2.19
C ASN A 115 -1.26 26.83 -2.98
N SER A 116 -0.68 27.82 -2.31
CA SER A 116 -0.05 28.98 -2.95
C SER A 116 1.17 28.58 -3.79
N VAL A 117 2.03 27.73 -3.23
CA VAL A 117 3.22 27.21 -3.92
C VAL A 117 2.84 26.32 -5.11
N LEU A 118 1.76 25.55 -4.98
CA LEU A 118 1.24 24.71 -6.07
C LEU A 118 0.42 25.51 -7.10
N GLY A 119 0.13 26.80 -6.85
CA GLY A 119 -0.67 27.64 -7.74
C GLY A 119 -2.15 27.30 -7.78
N VAL A 120 -2.68 26.58 -6.78
CA VAL A 120 -4.07 26.08 -6.75
C VAL A 120 -4.96 26.79 -5.72
N SER A 121 -4.50 27.87 -5.09
CA SER A 121 -5.29 28.61 -4.08
C SER A 121 -6.64 29.14 -4.58
N HIS A 122 -6.79 29.33 -5.89
CA HIS A 122 -8.06 29.75 -6.52
C HIS A 122 -9.09 28.63 -6.65
N LEU A 123 -8.72 27.38 -6.37
CA LEU A 123 -9.55 26.20 -6.54
C LEU A 123 -9.96 25.65 -5.18
N SER A 124 -11.17 25.99 -4.72
CA SER A 124 -11.70 25.63 -3.40
C SER A 124 -11.64 24.13 -3.08
N LYS A 125 -11.72 23.26 -4.09
CA LYS A 125 -11.61 21.80 -3.94
C LYS A 125 -10.30 21.33 -3.27
N TYR A 126 -9.23 22.13 -3.31
CA TYR A 126 -7.94 21.80 -2.70
C TYR A 126 -7.78 22.32 -1.26
N ASN A 127 -8.75 23.07 -0.73
CA ASN A 127 -8.69 23.62 0.63
C ASN A 127 -9.12 22.62 1.71
N PHE A 128 -9.60 21.45 1.30
CA PHE A 128 -10.12 20.43 2.19
C PHE A 128 -9.09 19.35 2.55
N THR A 129 -7.82 19.49 2.18
CA THR A 129 -6.74 18.58 2.60
C THR A 129 -5.39 19.25 2.43
N VAL A 130 -4.36 18.74 3.11
CA VAL A 130 -2.99 19.15 2.87
C VAL A 130 -2.48 18.39 1.64
N ASN A 131 -2.22 19.08 0.52
CA ASN A 131 -1.85 18.47 -0.77
C ASN A 131 -0.40 17.96 -0.82
N GLY A 132 0.06 17.28 0.24
CA GLY A 132 1.43 16.85 0.45
C GLY A 132 1.96 15.87 -0.59
N ASP A 133 1.10 15.03 -1.19
CA ASP A 133 1.51 14.06 -2.22
C ASP A 133 2.14 14.74 -3.46
N LEU A 134 1.80 16.01 -3.72
CA LEU A 134 2.38 16.80 -4.81
C LEU A 134 3.77 17.38 -4.45
N VAL A 135 4.09 17.46 -3.16
CA VAL A 135 5.34 18.04 -2.64
C VAL A 135 6.38 16.96 -2.37
N VAL A 136 5.95 15.82 -1.82
CA VAL A 136 6.81 14.72 -1.37
C VAL A 136 7.76 14.19 -2.46
N PRO A 137 7.36 14.00 -3.73
CA PRO A 137 8.26 13.51 -4.76
C PRO A 137 9.48 14.43 -4.95
N ARG A 138 9.33 15.75 -4.84
CA ARG A 138 10.46 16.67 -4.95
C ARG A 138 11.41 16.52 -3.77
N TYR A 139 10.86 16.50 -2.56
CA TYR A 139 11.63 16.29 -1.33
C TYR A 139 12.42 14.98 -1.37
N CYS A 140 11.75 13.86 -1.69
CA CYS A 140 12.39 12.54 -1.70
C CYS A 140 13.43 12.34 -2.81
N ASN A 141 13.43 13.18 -3.86
CA ASN A 141 14.38 13.10 -4.97
C ASN A 141 15.39 14.25 -4.95
N ASN A 142 15.54 14.96 -3.84
CA ASN A 142 16.46 16.10 -3.69
C ASN A 142 16.26 17.18 -4.78
N LEU A 143 15.02 17.35 -5.24
CA LEU A 143 14.67 18.40 -6.19
C LEU A 143 14.32 19.68 -5.42
N PRO A 144 14.55 20.87 -6.02
CA PRO A 144 14.15 22.12 -5.40
C PRO A 144 12.66 22.10 -5.01
N LEU A 145 12.40 22.49 -3.75
CA LEU A 145 11.05 22.74 -3.28
C LEU A 145 10.54 24.05 -3.90
N GLY A 146 9.28 24.06 -4.30
CA GLY A 146 8.69 25.19 -5.03
C GLY A 146 8.51 26.43 -4.14
N CYS A 147 8.43 27.59 -4.79
CA CYS A 147 8.00 28.85 -4.18
C CYS A 147 6.71 29.32 -4.83
N SER A 148 5.96 30.19 -4.15
CA SER A 148 4.74 30.76 -4.70
C SER A 148 5.05 31.62 -5.92
N ALA A 149 4.20 31.52 -6.95
CA ALA A 149 4.29 32.40 -8.11
C ALA A 149 3.87 33.84 -7.78
N GLN A 150 3.06 34.03 -6.73
CA GLN A 150 2.59 35.34 -6.27
C GLN A 150 3.57 35.98 -5.28
N ASP A 151 4.31 35.15 -4.52
CA ASP A 151 5.35 35.59 -3.59
C ASP A 151 6.59 34.67 -3.71
N PRO A 152 7.59 35.06 -4.52
CA PRO A 152 8.81 34.27 -4.71
C PRO A 152 9.65 34.08 -3.45
N ALA A 153 9.44 34.87 -2.39
CA ALA A 153 10.12 34.66 -1.11
C ALA A 153 9.44 33.56 -0.27
N SER A 154 8.19 33.21 -0.59
CA SER A 154 7.44 32.15 0.09
C SER A 154 7.71 30.79 -0.54
N CYS A 155 8.81 30.17 -0.11
CA CYS A 155 9.22 28.83 -0.51
C CYS A 155 8.83 27.78 0.54
N LEU A 156 8.55 26.56 0.07
CA LEU A 156 8.41 25.42 0.97
C LEU A 156 9.78 25.02 1.53
N THR A 157 9.83 24.82 2.84
CA THR A 157 10.98 24.24 3.52
C THR A 157 10.91 22.72 3.56
N ALA A 158 12.04 22.07 3.82
CA ALA A 158 12.09 20.62 4.03
C ALA A 158 11.16 20.15 5.16
N LYS A 159 11.08 20.92 6.26
CA LYS A 159 10.18 20.63 7.38
C LYS A 159 8.72 20.66 6.93
N GLU A 160 8.32 21.71 6.21
CA GLU A 160 6.94 21.85 5.73
C GLU A 160 6.59 20.79 4.67
N ALA A 161 7.55 20.36 3.86
CA ALA A 161 7.34 19.25 2.92
C ALA A 161 7.01 17.94 3.65
N VAL A 162 7.75 17.63 4.73
CA VAL A 162 7.51 16.44 5.56
C VAL A 162 6.20 16.56 6.36
N GLU A 163 5.91 17.74 6.88
CA GLU A 163 4.66 18.02 7.59
C GLU A 163 3.46 17.88 6.64
N ALA A 164 3.58 18.42 5.41
CA ALA A 164 2.56 18.28 4.39
C ALA A 164 2.33 16.82 3.98
N ALA A 165 3.41 16.04 3.89
CA ALA A 165 3.34 14.60 3.65
C ALA A 165 2.49 13.90 4.72
N THR A 166 2.75 14.21 5.98
CA THR A 166 2.13 13.56 7.13
C THR A 166 0.66 13.96 7.24
N GLU A 167 0.40 15.26 7.29
CA GLU A 167 -0.95 15.81 7.47
C GLU A 167 -1.81 15.54 6.24
N GLY A 168 -1.25 15.45 5.03
CA GLY A 168 -2.00 15.15 3.81
C GLY A 168 -2.64 13.77 3.77
N THR A 169 -2.19 12.85 4.62
CA THR A 169 -2.79 11.51 4.74
C THR A 169 -3.99 11.46 5.69
N PHE A 170 -4.33 12.56 6.37
CA PHE A 170 -5.35 12.54 7.42
C PHE A 170 -6.74 12.18 6.89
N TYR A 171 -7.12 12.67 5.71
CA TYR A 171 -8.39 12.27 5.08
C TYR A 171 -8.47 10.76 4.81
N LEU A 172 -7.33 10.12 4.53
CA LEU A 172 -7.26 8.68 4.27
C LEU A 172 -7.19 7.87 5.56
N SER A 173 -6.45 8.33 6.57
CA SER A 173 -6.19 7.59 7.81
C SER A 173 -7.19 7.87 8.92
N GLY A 174 -7.79 9.06 8.93
CA GLY A 174 -8.76 9.51 9.92
C GLY A 174 -10.00 8.62 10.03
N PRO A 175 -10.67 8.26 8.91
CA PRO A 175 -11.82 7.34 8.93
C PRO A 175 -11.51 5.96 9.53
N PHE A 176 -10.25 5.55 9.60
CA PHE A 176 -9.86 4.27 10.23
C PHE A 176 -9.63 4.38 11.74
N ARG A 177 -9.64 5.58 12.31
CA ARG A 177 -9.16 5.85 13.68
C ARG A 177 -10.18 6.56 14.54
N TYR A 178 -10.92 7.49 13.96
CA TYR A 178 -11.81 8.38 14.68
C TYR A 178 -13.27 8.06 14.35
N GLU A 179 -14.16 8.52 15.23
CA GLU A 179 -15.60 8.31 15.16
C GLU A 179 -16.02 6.85 15.35
N ASP A 180 -17.28 6.63 15.72
CA ASP A 180 -17.84 5.29 15.94
C ASP A 180 -17.83 4.43 14.67
N ALA A 181 -17.82 5.06 13.51
CA ALA A 181 -17.78 4.42 12.20
C ALA A 181 -16.43 3.77 11.83
N ALA A 182 -15.38 3.94 12.63
CA ALA A 182 -14.04 3.46 12.30
C ALA A 182 -13.97 1.94 12.08
N GLU A 183 -14.72 1.15 12.85
CA GLU A 183 -14.77 -0.30 12.67
C GLU A 183 -15.44 -0.71 11.35
N ASP A 184 -16.52 -0.03 10.96
CA ASP A 184 -17.15 -0.25 9.66
C ASP A 184 -16.19 0.08 8.52
N VAL A 185 -15.44 1.19 8.63
CA VAL A 185 -14.42 1.56 7.64
C VAL A 185 -13.36 0.47 7.51
N LYS A 186 -12.83 -0.04 8.63
CA LYS A 186 -11.82 -1.13 8.61
C LYS A 186 -12.37 -2.39 7.94
N ARG A 187 -13.59 -2.80 8.31
CA ARG A 187 -14.25 -3.99 7.77
C ARG A 187 -14.53 -3.88 6.28
N LEU A 188 -15.00 -2.72 5.81
CA LEU A 188 -15.35 -2.51 4.40
C LEU A 188 -14.13 -2.19 3.52
N SER A 189 -13.05 -1.65 4.09
CA SER A 189 -11.83 -1.30 3.35
C SER A 189 -10.88 -2.49 3.24
N VAL A 190 -10.45 -3.04 4.38
CA VAL A 190 -9.35 -4.02 4.45
C VAL A 190 -9.89 -5.43 4.70
N GLY A 191 -11.12 -5.57 5.20
CA GLY A 191 -11.76 -6.85 5.46
C GLY A 191 -11.80 -7.82 4.28
N PRO A 192 -12.14 -7.40 3.04
CA PRO A 192 -12.11 -8.29 1.88
C PRO A 192 -10.72 -8.90 1.64
N PHE A 193 -9.65 -8.10 1.69
CA PHE A 193 -8.29 -8.60 1.58
C PHE A 193 -7.92 -9.55 2.72
N LEU A 194 -8.24 -9.20 3.97
CA LEU A 194 -7.96 -10.07 5.13
C LEU A 194 -8.71 -11.40 5.04
N LYS A 195 -9.93 -11.40 4.49
CA LYS A 195 -10.69 -12.63 4.23
C LYS A 195 -9.96 -13.52 3.23
N GLU A 196 -9.51 -12.97 2.10
CA GLU A 196 -8.76 -13.73 1.09
C GLU A 196 -7.43 -14.25 1.64
N PHE A 197 -6.67 -13.39 2.32
CA PHE A 197 -5.38 -13.73 2.91
C PHE A 197 -5.51 -14.85 3.96
N SER A 198 -6.46 -14.71 4.89
CA SER A 198 -6.69 -15.72 5.92
C SER A 198 -7.24 -17.02 5.37
N ALA A 199 -8.08 -16.98 4.32
CA ALA A 199 -8.56 -18.17 3.63
C ALA A 199 -7.40 -18.97 3.01
N SER A 200 -6.44 -18.27 2.37
CA SER A 200 -5.25 -18.91 1.78
C SER A 200 -4.40 -19.64 2.84
N ILE A 201 -4.18 -19.00 4.00
CA ILE A 201 -3.44 -19.61 5.11
C ILE A 201 -4.19 -20.85 5.63
N ARG A 202 -5.49 -20.71 5.92
CA ARG A 202 -6.30 -21.82 6.46
C ARG A 202 -6.37 -23.00 5.51
N ALA A 203 -6.51 -22.75 4.20
CA ALA A 203 -6.51 -23.79 3.19
C ALA A 203 -5.19 -24.58 3.17
N THR A 204 -4.06 -23.87 3.27
CA THR A 204 -2.72 -24.48 3.31
C THR A 204 -2.53 -25.35 4.56
N VAL A 205 -2.91 -24.84 5.74
CA VAL A 205 -2.82 -25.59 7.01
C VAL A 205 -3.72 -26.83 6.98
N ALA A 206 -4.94 -26.72 6.46
CA ALA A 206 -5.86 -27.85 6.35
C ALA A 206 -5.33 -28.94 5.39
N ALA A 207 -4.74 -28.55 4.26
CA ALA A 207 -4.15 -29.48 3.31
C ALA A 207 -3.00 -30.30 3.93
N GLU A 208 -2.13 -29.64 4.70
CA GLU A 208 -1.02 -30.31 5.40
C GLU A 208 -1.50 -31.28 6.48
N ASN A 209 -2.49 -30.89 7.29
CA ASN A 209 -3.09 -31.78 8.29
C ASN A 209 -3.72 -33.03 7.65
N ASN A 210 -4.32 -32.89 6.47
CA ASN A 210 -4.92 -34.00 5.74
C ASN A 210 -3.87 -34.92 5.10
N ARG A 211 -2.72 -34.40 4.66
CA ARG A 211 -1.60 -35.22 4.19
C ARG A 211 -0.98 -36.04 5.33
N GLY A 212 -0.77 -35.42 6.49
CA GLY A 212 -0.24 -36.10 7.67
C GLY A 212 -1.16 -37.22 8.21
N SER A 213 -2.48 -37.03 8.13
CA SER A 213 -3.45 -38.05 8.56
C SER A 213 -3.55 -39.23 7.58
N LYS A 214 -3.44 -39.00 6.26
CA LYS A 214 -3.34 -40.07 5.26
C LYS A 214 -2.06 -40.89 5.40
N GLY A 215 -0.91 -40.23 5.55
CA GLY A 215 0.38 -40.93 5.74
C GLY A 215 0.41 -41.81 6.99
N ARG A 216 -0.24 -41.39 8.09
CA ARG A 216 -0.38 -42.22 9.30
C ARG A 216 -1.32 -43.41 9.11
N ARG A 217 -2.40 -43.26 8.34
CA ARG A 217 -3.33 -44.36 8.03
C ARG A 217 -2.70 -45.41 7.12
N GLU A 218 -1.93 -45.00 6.13
CA GLU A 218 -1.21 -45.91 5.23
C GLU A 218 -0.11 -46.68 5.97
N GLN A 219 0.60 -46.06 6.92
CA GLN A 219 1.57 -46.75 7.78
C GLN A 219 0.93 -47.73 8.79
N GLN A 220 -0.32 -47.51 9.20
CA GLN A 220 -1.06 -48.43 10.06
C GLN A 220 -1.68 -49.61 9.31
N GLN A 221 -1.90 -49.50 8.00
CA GLN A 221 -2.41 -50.61 7.15
C GLN A 221 -1.29 -51.52 6.61
N GLN A 222 -0.02 -51.13 6.79
CA GLN A 222 1.16 -51.90 6.38
C GLN A 222 1.85 -52.64 7.55
N ARG A 223 1.20 -52.70 8.72
CA ARG A 223 1.62 -53.50 9.89
C ARG A 223 0.56 -54.51 10.23
#